data_AF-A0A348WFM8-F1
#
_entry.id   AF-A0A348WFM8-F1
#
_cell.length_a   1.000
_cell.length_b   1.000
_cell.length_c   1.000
_cell.angle_alpha   90.00
_cell.angle_beta   90.00
_cell.angle_gamma   90.00
#
_symmetry.space_group_name_H-M   'P 1'
#
loop_
_entity.id
_entity.type
_entity.pdbx_description
1 polymer ?
#
loop_
_entity_poly.entity_id
_entity_poly.type
_entity_poly.pdbx_seq_one_letter_code
_entity_poly.pdbx_strand_id
1 'polypeptide(L)'
;MCGIVGLFLKDRSLEPQLGALLTDMLITMTDRGPDSAGIAIYAQNAGDTAKLTVQSATPDEAFDGLADKLGTAIGAKATIERRDSHAVLSMPREKLDEARGYLRASHPDLRIMSSGDAVEIYKEVGLPKDVAERFSLSAMQGSHGIGHTRMATESAVTTDGAHPYSTGADQCLVHNGSLSNHNSLRRKLRRNGIEFESQNDTEVG
;
A
#
# COMPACT_ATOMS: atom_id res chain seq x y z
N MET A 1 -0.91 21.40 -3.52
CA MET A 1 -2.15 20.70 -3.93
C MET A 1 -1.71 19.36 -4.48
N CYS A 2 -2.13 18.23 -3.90
CA CYS A 2 -1.55 16.90 -4.15
C CYS A 2 -1.36 16.55 -5.65
N GLY A 3 -0.39 15.69 -5.94
CA GLY A 3 -0.14 15.14 -7.27
C GLY A 3 -0.65 13.70 -7.38
N ILE A 4 -1.14 13.32 -8.56
CA ILE A 4 -1.47 11.94 -8.91
C ILE A 4 -0.70 11.59 -10.18
N VAL A 5 -0.10 10.41 -10.19
CA VAL A 5 0.55 9.83 -11.37
C VAL A 5 -0.01 8.42 -11.60
N GLY A 6 -0.13 8.01 -12.85
CA GLY A 6 -0.58 6.66 -13.19
C GLY A 6 0.02 6.24 -14.52
N LEU A 7 0.47 4.99 -14.60
CA LEU A 7 1.07 4.42 -15.79
C LEU A 7 0.58 3.00 -15.99
N PHE A 8 0.06 2.71 -17.18
CA PHE A 8 -0.35 1.38 -17.62
C PHE A 8 0.43 1.02 -18.88
N LEU A 9 1.32 0.02 -18.78
CA LEU A 9 2.18 -0.40 -19.87
C LEU A 9 1.46 -1.46 -20.71
N LYS A 10 1.17 -1.10 -21.97
CA LYS A 10 0.60 -2.04 -22.95
C LYS A 10 1.66 -2.94 -23.59
N ASP A 11 2.89 -2.44 -23.68
CA ASP A 11 4.04 -3.20 -24.17
C ASP A 11 4.74 -3.89 -23.01
N ARG A 12 4.69 -5.23 -23.00
CA ARG A 12 5.29 -6.04 -21.94
C ARG A 12 6.81 -5.89 -21.85
N SER A 13 7.48 -5.49 -22.93
CA SER A 13 8.92 -5.25 -22.92
C SER A 13 9.33 -4.07 -22.03
N LEU A 14 8.37 -3.19 -21.69
CA LEU A 14 8.58 -2.05 -20.80
C LEU A 14 8.29 -2.36 -19.33
N GLU A 15 7.67 -3.50 -18.99
CA GLU A 15 7.33 -3.86 -17.61
C GLU A 15 8.55 -3.83 -16.65
N PRO A 16 9.78 -4.22 -17.07
CA PRO A 16 10.97 -4.08 -16.24
C PRO A 16 11.36 -2.63 -15.91
N GLN A 17 10.83 -1.65 -16.65
CA GLN A 17 11.11 -0.22 -16.48
C GLN A 17 9.98 0.52 -15.75
N LEU A 18 8.88 -0.17 -15.37
CA LEU A 18 7.72 0.46 -14.75
C LEU A 18 8.10 1.31 -13.53
N GLY A 19 8.88 0.73 -12.61
CA GLY A 19 9.27 1.39 -11.37
C GLY A 19 10.08 2.65 -11.61
N ALA A 20 11.03 2.61 -12.55
CA ALA A 20 11.83 3.77 -12.93
C ALA A 20 10.95 4.90 -13.51
N LEU A 21 10.09 4.57 -14.47
CA LEU A 21 9.18 5.53 -15.12
C LEU A 21 8.22 6.17 -14.10
N LEU A 22 7.60 5.37 -13.24
CA LEU A 22 6.70 5.87 -12.19
C LEU A 22 7.44 6.73 -11.17
N THR A 23 8.66 6.37 -10.81
CA THR A 23 9.50 7.14 -9.88
C THR A 23 9.78 8.55 -10.43
N ASP A 24 10.19 8.66 -11.70
CA ASP A 24 10.44 9.95 -12.34
C ASP A 24 9.19 10.82 -12.38
N MET A 25 8.04 10.22 -12.73
CA MET A 25 6.75 10.91 -12.72
C MET A 25 6.40 11.41 -11.31
N LEU A 26 6.59 10.57 -10.29
CA LEU A 26 6.28 10.89 -8.89
C LEU A 26 7.16 12.03 -8.37
N ILE A 27 8.47 12.01 -8.65
CA ILE A 27 9.42 13.06 -8.27
C ILE A 27 9.08 14.39 -8.95
N THR A 28 8.65 14.35 -10.21
CA THR A 28 8.20 15.55 -10.94
C THR A 28 6.99 16.22 -10.26
N MET A 29 6.21 15.47 -9.49
CA MET A 29 5.06 15.99 -8.73
C MET A 29 5.42 16.47 -7.31
N THR A 30 6.69 16.64 -6.97
CA THR A 30 7.12 17.09 -5.62
C THR A 30 6.51 18.42 -5.22
N ASP A 31 6.50 19.42 -6.12
CA ASP A 31 5.95 20.76 -5.83
C ASP A 31 4.44 20.73 -5.54
N ARG A 32 3.76 19.67 -5.95
CA ARG A 32 2.34 19.46 -5.67
C ARG A 32 2.12 18.91 -4.25
N GLY A 33 3.04 18.12 -3.72
CA GLY A 33 2.90 17.46 -2.43
C GLY A 33 4.22 16.96 -1.84
N PRO A 34 4.92 17.78 -1.04
CA PRO A 34 6.22 17.39 -0.48
C PRO A 34 6.11 16.63 0.86
N ASP A 35 4.91 16.51 1.45
CA ASP A 35 4.77 16.02 2.84
C ASP A 35 4.85 14.50 2.93
N SER A 36 4.28 13.80 1.95
CA SER A 36 4.35 12.35 1.86
C SER A 36 4.14 11.89 0.42
N ALA A 37 4.61 10.69 0.13
CA ALA A 37 4.38 10.05 -1.16
C ALA A 37 4.03 8.58 -0.99
N GLY A 38 3.44 8.01 -2.02
CA GLY A 38 3.22 6.58 -2.07
C GLY A 38 2.87 6.09 -3.47
N ILE A 39 2.96 4.79 -3.64
CA ILE A 39 2.76 4.08 -4.89
C ILE A 39 2.04 2.76 -4.63
N ALA A 40 1.21 2.36 -5.58
CA ALA A 40 0.76 1.00 -5.76
C ALA A 40 1.36 0.46 -7.06
N ILE A 41 2.02 -0.68 -7.01
CA ILE A 41 2.58 -1.37 -8.18
C ILE A 41 1.91 -2.72 -8.33
N TYR A 42 1.60 -3.07 -9.57
CA TYR A 42 0.94 -4.32 -9.94
C TYR A 42 1.88 -5.19 -10.76
N ALA A 43 2.57 -6.08 -10.07
CA ALA A 43 3.43 -7.09 -10.67
C ALA A 43 2.65 -8.41 -10.80
N GLN A 44 2.68 -9.04 -11.99
CA GLN A 44 2.07 -10.36 -12.13
C GLN A 44 2.78 -11.37 -11.21
N ASN A 45 2.02 -12.09 -10.41
CA ASN A 45 2.50 -13.31 -9.77
C ASN A 45 2.41 -14.47 -10.75
N ALA A 46 3.49 -15.25 -10.85
CA ALA A 46 3.56 -16.43 -11.72
C ALA A 46 2.88 -17.69 -11.12
N GLY A 47 1.94 -17.56 -10.19
CA GLY A 47 1.42 -18.73 -9.46
C GLY A 47 0.17 -18.48 -8.60
N ASP A 48 -0.13 -19.46 -7.75
CA ASP A 48 -1.32 -19.48 -6.88
C ASP A 48 -1.09 -18.82 -5.50
N THR A 49 -0.32 -17.73 -5.50
CA THR A 49 0.08 -17.02 -4.29
C THR A 49 -0.59 -15.66 -4.20
N ALA A 50 -1.09 -15.34 -3.01
CA ALA A 50 -1.52 -14.00 -2.66
C ALA A 50 -0.46 -13.26 -1.83
N LYS A 51 -0.56 -11.95 -1.83
CA LYS A 51 0.30 -10.98 -1.16
C LYS A 51 -0.49 -10.17 -0.13
N LEU A 52 0.17 -9.89 0.99
CA LEU A 52 -0.21 -8.84 1.94
C LEU A 52 0.97 -7.91 2.13
N THR A 53 0.80 -6.63 1.79
CA THR A 53 1.78 -5.62 2.17
C THR A 53 1.43 -5.11 3.55
N VAL A 54 2.37 -5.18 4.48
CA VAL A 54 2.22 -4.70 5.86
C VAL A 54 3.21 -3.59 6.17
N GLN A 55 2.86 -2.72 7.12
CA GLN A 55 3.71 -1.63 7.60
C GLN A 55 3.77 -1.63 9.13
N SER A 56 4.93 -1.27 9.67
CA SER A 56 5.14 -1.07 11.11
C SER A 56 5.95 0.20 11.37
N ALA A 57 5.68 0.86 12.50
CA ALA A 57 6.57 1.90 13.03
C ALA A 57 7.86 1.32 13.66
N THR A 58 7.85 0.04 14.05
CA THR A 58 8.98 -0.71 14.62
C THR A 58 9.27 -1.95 13.77
N PRO A 59 9.71 -1.80 12.51
CA PRO A 59 9.80 -2.91 11.56
C PRO A 59 10.78 -4.02 11.98
N ASP A 60 11.85 -3.69 12.70
CA ASP A 60 12.81 -4.70 13.18
C ASP A 60 12.16 -5.69 14.15
N GLU A 61 11.39 -5.18 15.11
CA GLU A 61 10.69 -6.00 16.12
C GLU A 61 9.45 -6.67 15.53
N ALA A 62 8.68 -5.92 14.73
CA ALA A 62 7.38 -6.38 14.24
C ALA A 62 7.50 -7.46 13.15
N PHE A 63 8.58 -7.44 12.35
CA PHE A 63 8.79 -8.42 11.29
C PHE A 63 9.60 -9.64 11.75
N ASP A 64 10.20 -9.60 12.94
CA ASP A 64 10.99 -10.71 13.47
C ASP A 64 10.15 -11.98 13.70
N GLY A 65 10.52 -13.04 12.97
CA GLY A 65 9.81 -14.31 12.93
C GLY A 65 8.35 -14.22 12.45
N LEU A 66 7.91 -13.10 11.84
CA LEU A 66 6.51 -12.89 11.47
C LEU A 66 6.03 -13.92 10.45
N ALA A 67 6.85 -14.27 9.46
CA ALA A 67 6.51 -15.28 8.45
C ALA A 67 6.27 -16.67 9.06
N ASP A 68 7.10 -17.09 10.02
CA ASP A 68 6.97 -18.40 10.67
C ASP A 68 5.73 -18.47 11.57
N LYS A 69 5.48 -17.39 12.33
CA LYS A 69 4.28 -17.24 13.17
C LYS A 69 3.02 -17.27 12.32
N LEU A 70 3.00 -16.49 11.23
CA LEU A 70 1.90 -16.46 10.28
C LEU A 70 1.68 -17.83 9.63
N GLY A 71 2.75 -18.47 9.15
CA GLY A 71 2.68 -19.76 8.50
C GLY A 71 2.14 -20.86 9.41
N THR A 72 2.52 -20.83 10.69
CA THR A 72 1.97 -21.71 11.72
C THR A 72 0.48 -21.46 11.93
N ALA A 73 0.06 -20.19 12.00
CA ALA A 73 -1.33 -19.81 12.26
C ALA A 73 -2.29 -20.20 11.12
N ILE A 74 -1.86 -20.05 9.85
CA ILE A 74 -2.67 -20.39 8.67
C ILE A 74 -2.49 -21.84 8.20
N GLY A 75 -1.56 -22.58 8.81
CA GLY A 75 -1.24 -23.97 8.42
C GLY A 75 -0.64 -24.09 7.02
N ALA A 76 0.07 -23.07 6.54
CA ALA A 76 0.67 -23.04 5.21
C ALA A 76 2.00 -22.28 5.20
N LYS A 77 2.83 -22.50 4.18
CA LYS A 77 4.09 -21.76 4.04
C LYS A 77 3.81 -20.29 3.76
N ALA A 78 4.34 -19.41 4.60
CA ALA A 78 4.41 -17.97 4.34
C ALA A 78 5.87 -17.53 4.19
N THR A 79 6.10 -16.50 3.38
CA THR A 79 7.40 -15.83 3.26
C THR A 79 7.24 -14.33 3.48
N ILE A 80 8.32 -13.66 3.88
CA ILE A 80 8.35 -12.22 4.07
C ILE A 80 9.51 -11.61 3.29
N GLU A 81 9.25 -10.54 2.55
CA GLU A 81 10.27 -9.69 1.93
C GLU A 81 10.17 -8.29 2.55
N ARG A 82 11.18 -7.90 3.33
CA ARG A 82 11.20 -6.60 3.99
C ARG A 82 11.69 -5.51 3.04
N ARG A 83 11.01 -4.37 3.04
CA ARG A 83 11.39 -3.12 2.39
C ARG A 83 11.19 -1.97 3.37
N ASP A 84 12.24 -1.72 4.16
CA ASP A 84 12.28 -0.69 5.19
C ASP A 84 11.15 -0.82 6.24
N SER A 85 10.21 0.14 6.32
CA SER A 85 9.04 0.14 7.21
C SER A 85 7.92 -0.77 6.75
N HIS A 86 8.02 -1.30 5.53
CA HIS A 86 7.06 -2.19 4.91
C HIS A 86 7.62 -3.60 4.73
N ALA A 87 6.75 -4.57 4.56
CA ALA A 87 7.11 -5.90 4.13
C ALA A 87 5.99 -6.55 3.31
N VAL A 88 6.37 -7.39 2.34
CA VAL A 88 5.43 -8.20 1.54
C VAL A 88 5.42 -9.61 2.09
N LEU A 89 4.28 -10.01 2.63
CA LEU A 89 4.00 -11.40 3.01
C LEU A 89 3.41 -12.12 1.81
N SER A 90 3.97 -13.28 1.45
CA SER A 90 3.42 -14.14 0.39
C SER A 90 2.96 -15.47 0.97
N MET A 91 1.81 -15.96 0.53
CA MET A 91 1.18 -17.19 1.00
C MET A 91 0.26 -17.79 -0.08
N PRO A 92 -0.22 -19.04 0.06
CA PRO A 92 -1.26 -19.57 -0.82
C PRO A 92 -2.52 -18.69 -0.79
N ARG A 93 -3.14 -18.51 -1.96
CA ARG A 93 -4.27 -17.59 -2.16
C ARG A 93 -5.45 -17.86 -1.23
N GLU A 94 -5.78 -19.12 -1.03
CA GLU A 94 -6.87 -19.59 -0.18
C GLU A 94 -6.66 -19.25 1.31
N LYS A 95 -5.43 -18.91 1.70
CA LYS A 95 -5.08 -18.52 3.07
C LYS A 95 -5.09 -17.02 3.32
N LEU A 96 -5.39 -16.20 2.32
CA LEU A 96 -5.34 -14.74 2.41
C LEU A 96 -6.24 -14.19 3.53
N ASP A 97 -7.50 -14.65 3.61
CA ASP A 97 -8.44 -14.14 4.61
C ASP A 97 -8.09 -14.61 6.03
N GLU A 98 -7.64 -15.85 6.18
CA GLU A 98 -7.13 -16.38 7.46
C GLU A 98 -5.90 -15.56 7.94
N ALA A 99 -4.97 -15.26 7.02
CA ALA A 99 -3.79 -14.46 7.31
C ALA A 99 -4.15 -13.03 7.75
N ARG A 100 -5.08 -12.38 7.03
CA ARG A 100 -5.58 -11.05 7.40
C ARG A 100 -6.23 -11.05 8.78
N GLY A 101 -7.05 -12.05 9.07
CA GLY A 101 -7.69 -12.23 10.37
C GLY A 101 -6.66 -12.40 11.49
N TYR A 102 -5.65 -13.25 11.28
CA TYR A 102 -4.57 -13.47 12.24
C TYR A 102 -3.79 -12.19 12.55
N LEU A 103 -3.35 -11.46 11.51
CA LEU A 103 -2.58 -10.22 11.67
C LEU A 103 -3.39 -9.17 12.45
N ARG A 104 -4.67 -8.98 12.13
CA ARG A 104 -5.53 -8.03 12.86
C ARG A 104 -5.73 -8.41 14.33
N ALA A 105 -5.84 -9.70 14.62
CA ALA A 105 -6.09 -10.18 15.98
C ALA A 105 -4.82 -10.22 16.85
N SER A 106 -3.68 -10.60 16.27
CA SER A 106 -2.45 -10.91 17.00
C SER A 106 -1.36 -9.83 16.84
N HIS A 107 -1.48 -8.95 15.84
CA HIS A 107 -0.52 -7.91 15.53
C HIS A 107 -1.24 -6.57 15.25
N PRO A 108 -1.96 -5.99 16.23
CA PRO A 108 -2.72 -4.75 16.04
C PRO A 108 -1.84 -3.54 15.67
N ASP A 109 -0.53 -3.61 15.93
CA ASP A 109 0.44 -2.57 15.57
C ASP A 109 0.88 -2.66 14.10
N LEU A 110 0.60 -3.78 13.43
CA LEU A 110 0.82 -3.93 11.99
C LEU A 110 -0.38 -3.40 11.22
N ARG A 111 -0.07 -2.62 10.19
CA ARG A 111 -1.09 -2.06 9.30
C ARG A 111 -1.04 -2.79 7.97
N ILE A 112 -2.19 -3.25 7.50
CA ILE A 112 -2.30 -3.87 6.17
C ILE A 112 -2.44 -2.75 5.13
N MET A 113 -1.42 -2.59 4.30
CA MET A 113 -1.36 -1.56 3.26
C MET A 113 -2.04 -2.01 1.97
N SER A 114 -1.93 -3.29 1.61
CA SER A 114 -2.61 -3.87 0.45
C SER A 114 -2.84 -5.36 0.63
N SER A 115 -3.80 -5.90 -0.13
CA SER A 115 -4.07 -7.33 -0.23
C SER A 115 -4.44 -7.69 -1.66
N GLY A 116 -4.04 -8.86 -2.14
CA GLY A 116 -4.40 -9.33 -3.48
C GLY A 116 -3.31 -10.20 -4.07
N ASP A 117 -3.34 -10.41 -5.37
CA ASP A 117 -2.36 -11.21 -6.08
C ASP A 117 -1.17 -10.36 -6.54
N ALA A 118 -1.46 -9.16 -7.02
CA ALA A 118 -0.50 -8.36 -7.77
C ALA A 118 -0.12 -7.08 -7.05
N VAL A 119 -1.04 -6.50 -6.25
CA VAL A 119 -0.87 -5.16 -5.68
C VAL A 119 0.09 -5.14 -4.49
N GLU A 120 1.09 -4.28 -4.59
CA GLU A 120 1.95 -3.89 -3.47
C GLU A 120 1.83 -2.38 -3.26
N ILE A 121 1.50 -1.94 -2.02
CA ILE A 121 1.40 -0.52 -1.68
C ILE A 121 2.53 -0.12 -0.74
N TYR A 122 3.32 0.86 -1.18
CA TYR A 122 4.39 1.48 -0.39
C TYR A 122 4.09 2.97 -0.24
N LYS A 123 4.07 3.47 0.99
CA LYS A 123 3.83 4.89 1.24
C LYS A 123 4.50 5.35 2.51
N GLU A 124 4.96 6.60 2.53
CA GLU A 124 5.67 7.12 3.68
C GLU A 124 5.69 8.65 3.70
N VAL A 125 5.90 9.21 4.90
CA VAL A 125 6.20 10.63 5.09
C VAL A 125 7.57 10.95 4.51
N GLY A 126 7.67 12.08 3.82
CA GLY A 126 8.90 12.56 3.19
C GLY A 126 8.71 12.96 1.74
N LEU A 127 9.78 13.52 1.17
CA LEU A 127 9.76 13.93 -0.23
C LEU A 127 9.60 12.70 -1.14
N PRO A 128 8.92 12.84 -2.30
CA PRO A 128 8.76 11.75 -3.25
C PRO A 128 10.05 11.02 -3.62
N LYS A 129 11.16 11.77 -3.75
CA LYS A 129 12.48 11.20 -4.02
C LYS A 129 12.96 10.28 -2.89
N ASP A 130 12.87 10.74 -1.64
CA ASP A 130 13.33 10.00 -0.47
C ASP A 130 12.48 8.73 -0.27
N VAL A 131 11.16 8.85 -0.45
CA VAL A 131 10.24 7.70 -0.41
C VAL A 131 10.56 6.70 -1.52
N ALA A 132 10.88 7.18 -2.72
CA ALA A 132 11.24 6.30 -3.84
C ALA A 132 12.55 5.54 -3.59
N GLU A 133 13.57 6.21 -3.06
CA GLU A 133 14.84 5.60 -2.68
C GLU A 133 14.66 4.60 -1.53
N ARG A 134 13.91 4.97 -0.49
CA ARG A 134 13.63 4.16 0.71
C ARG A 134 13.07 2.78 0.36
N PHE A 135 12.16 2.71 -0.60
CA PHE A 135 11.54 1.45 -1.02
C PHE A 135 12.15 0.85 -2.28
N SER A 136 13.22 1.45 -2.84
CA SER A 136 13.82 1.04 -4.13
C SER A 136 12.80 0.96 -5.27
N LEU A 137 11.88 1.94 -5.35
CA LEU A 137 10.77 1.94 -6.31
C LEU A 137 11.26 1.86 -7.76
N SER A 138 12.39 2.45 -8.09
CA SER A 138 12.96 2.48 -9.44
C SER A 138 13.34 1.09 -9.97
N ALA A 139 13.61 0.13 -9.07
CA ALA A 139 13.95 -1.25 -9.43
C ALA A 139 12.71 -2.16 -9.56
N MET A 140 11.52 -1.66 -9.22
CA MET A 140 10.29 -2.45 -9.29
C MET A 140 9.80 -2.61 -10.72
N GLN A 141 9.14 -3.74 -10.97
CA GLN A 141 8.66 -4.12 -12.28
C GLN A 141 7.17 -4.45 -12.19
N GLY A 142 6.45 -4.33 -13.31
CA GLY A 142 5.05 -4.69 -13.35
C GLY A 142 4.32 -4.14 -14.57
N SER A 143 3.04 -4.45 -14.63
CA SER A 143 2.17 -4.04 -15.74
C SER A 143 1.71 -2.59 -15.61
N HIS A 144 1.44 -2.14 -14.39
CA HIS A 144 0.95 -0.80 -14.12
C HIS A 144 1.15 -0.39 -12.68
N GLY A 145 1.00 0.91 -12.43
CA GLY A 145 0.98 1.45 -11.08
C GLY A 145 0.38 2.84 -11.03
N ILE A 146 0.06 3.25 -9.83
CA ILE A 146 -0.50 4.57 -9.51
C ILE A 146 0.23 5.12 -8.30
N GLY A 147 0.57 6.40 -8.35
CA GLY A 147 1.30 7.09 -7.30
C GLY A 147 0.63 8.39 -6.91
N HIS A 148 0.96 8.87 -5.72
CA HIS A 148 0.41 10.09 -5.17
C HIS A 148 1.45 10.84 -4.35
N THR A 149 1.45 12.16 -4.46
CA THR A 149 2.25 13.08 -3.64
C THR A 149 1.30 13.95 -2.84
N ARG A 150 1.39 13.98 -1.52
CA ARG A 150 0.41 14.65 -0.65
C ARG A 150 0.93 15.99 -0.15
N MET A 151 0.05 16.98 -0.13
CA MET A 151 0.21 18.22 0.63
C MET A 151 -0.89 18.25 1.69
N ALA A 152 -0.52 18.10 2.95
CA ALA A 152 -1.43 18.13 4.07
C ALA A 152 -1.86 19.58 4.36
N THR A 153 -3.15 19.87 4.21
CA THR A 153 -3.69 21.22 4.48
C THR A 153 -4.28 21.35 5.88
N GLU A 154 -4.94 20.30 6.37
CA GLU A 154 -5.71 20.33 7.63
C GLU A 154 -5.48 19.10 8.52
N SER A 155 -4.77 18.08 8.01
CA SER A 155 -4.53 16.82 8.71
C SER A 155 -3.06 16.63 9.01
N ALA A 156 -2.75 15.78 9.99
CA ALA A 156 -1.38 15.46 10.32
C ALA A 156 -0.63 14.85 9.09
N VAL A 157 0.67 15.08 9.06
CA VAL A 157 1.58 14.41 8.12
C VAL A 157 1.95 13.07 8.74
N THR A 158 1.28 12.01 8.29
CA THR A 158 1.50 10.63 8.74
C THR A 158 1.48 9.67 7.56
N THR A 159 2.11 8.51 7.75
CA THR A 159 2.08 7.39 6.80
C THR A 159 0.65 6.96 6.49
N ASP A 160 -0.24 6.95 7.48
CA ASP A 160 -1.67 6.64 7.30
C ASP A 160 -2.40 7.65 6.45
N GLY A 161 -2.01 8.92 6.57
CA GLY A 161 -2.56 10.02 5.79
C GLY A 161 -2.09 10.00 4.33
N ALA A 162 -1.03 9.24 4.02
CA ALA A 162 -0.54 9.09 2.66
C ALA A 162 -1.43 8.14 1.85
N HIS A 163 -1.51 8.42 0.54
CA HIS A 163 -2.13 7.55 -0.46
C HIS A 163 -1.06 6.67 -1.12
N PRO A 164 -1.42 5.57 -1.81
CA PRO A 164 -2.77 5.04 -2.03
C PRO A 164 -3.45 4.40 -0.81
N TYR A 165 -4.77 4.22 -0.89
CA TYR A 165 -5.58 3.42 0.04
C TYR A 165 -6.02 2.12 -0.64
N SER A 166 -5.88 0.99 0.06
CA SER A 166 -6.45 -0.28 -0.38
C SER A 166 -7.95 -0.30 -0.12
N THR A 167 -8.74 -0.61 -1.15
CA THR A 167 -10.22 -0.66 -1.07
C THR A 167 -10.77 -2.07 -1.25
N GLY A 168 -9.92 -3.03 -1.63
CA GLY A 168 -10.28 -4.42 -1.84
C GLY A 168 -9.08 -5.24 -2.31
N ALA A 169 -9.30 -6.53 -2.61
CA ALA A 169 -8.27 -7.37 -3.21
C ALA A 169 -7.85 -6.80 -4.59
N ASP A 170 -6.56 -6.51 -4.77
CA ASP A 170 -6.00 -5.88 -5.98
C ASP A 170 -6.61 -4.51 -6.34
N GLN A 171 -7.25 -3.85 -5.37
CA GLN A 171 -7.91 -2.57 -5.60
C GLN A 171 -7.33 -1.50 -4.68
N CYS A 172 -6.95 -0.38 -5.29
CA CYS A 172 -6.51 0.79 -4.55
C CYS A 172 -7.05 2.08 -5.17
N LEU A 173 -7.02 3.15 -4.37
CA LEU A 173 -7.52 4.46 -4.75
C LEU A 173 -6.57 5.56 -4.28
N VAL A 174 -6.39 6.56 -5.15
CA VAL A 174 -5.77 7.85 -4.85
C VAL A 174 -6.78 8.95 -5.13
N HIS A 175 -6.68 10.06 -4.41
CA HIS A 175 -7.64 11.17 -4.56
C HIS A 175 -6.94 12.50 -4.32
N ASN A 176 -7.19 13.44 -5.22
CA ASN A 176 -6.79 14.83 -5.06
C ASN A 176 -8.06 15.68 -4.88
N GLY A 177 -8.41 15.93 -3.63
CA GLY A 177 -9.62 16.65 -3.27
C GLY A 177 -9.96 16.45 -1.80
N SER A 178 -11.17 16.85 -1.42
CA SER A 178 -11.71 16.65 -0.08
C SER A 178 -13.19 16.25 -0.17
N LEU A 179 -13.56 15.17 0.53
CA LEU A 179 -14.94 14.74 0.70
C LEU A 179 -15.53 15.37 1.96
N SER A 180 -16.28 16.46 1.78
CA SER A 180 -16.85 17.25 2.87
C SER A 180 -17.82 16.48 3.77
N ASN A 181 -18.43 15.40 3.28
CA ASN A 181 -19.39 14.56 4.01
C ASN A 181 -18.81 13.21 4.48
N HIS A 182 -17.48 13.03 4.48
CA HIS A 182 -16.84 11.73 4.76
C HIS A 182 -17.26 11.09 6.10
N ASN A 183 -17.43 11.89 7.15
CA ASN A 183 -17.88 11.38 8.46
C ASN A 183 -19.26 10.72 8.40
N SER A 184 -20.18 11.28 7.60
CA SER A 184 -21.52 10.72 7.41
C SER A 184 -21.46 9.43 6.57
N LEU A 185 -20.63 9.41 5.53
CA LEU A 185 -20.40 8.22 4.71
C LEU A 185 -19.77 7.10 5.53
N ARG A 186 -18.73 7.38 6.34
CA ARG A 186 -18.08 6.42 7.23
C ARG A 186 -19.08 5.74 8.16
N ARG A 187 -19.96 6.52 8.82
CA ARG A 187 -21.00 5.98 9.69
C ARG A 187 -22.02 5.11 8.94
N LYS A 188 -22.34 5.45 7.68
CA LYS A 188 -23.23 4.64 6.84
C LYS A 188 -22.56 3.31 6.46
N LEU A 189 -21.32 3.35 6.00
CA LEU A 189 -20.57 2.17 5.56
C LEU A 189 -20.23 1.23 6.74
N ARG A 190 -19.86 1.76 7.91
CA ARG A 190 -19.69 0.95 9.13
C ARG A 190 -20.96 0.21 9.53
N ARG A 191 -22.14 0.83 9.38
CA ARG A 191 -23.43 0.15 9.62
C ARG A 191 -23.70 -0.98 8.63
N ASN A 192 -23.05 -0.96 7.47
CA ASN A 192 -23.11 -2.03 6.47
C ASN A 192 -21.98 -3.07 6.66
N GLY A 193 -21.21 -3.00 7.75
CA GLY A 193 -20.12 -3.93 8.04
C GLY A 193 -18.79 -3.62 7.35
N ILE A 194 -18.63 -2.42 6.75
CA ILE A 194 -17.36 -2.01 6.15
C ILE A 194 -16.42 -1.47 7.24
N GLU A 195 -15.23 -2.07 7.31
CA GLU A 195 -14.14 -1.66 8.18
C GLU A 195 -13.21 -0.67 7.46
N PHE A 196 -12.50 0.16 8.24
CA PHE A 196 -11.58 1.17 7.73
C PHE A 196 -10.29 1.14 8.54
N GLU A 197 -9.16 1.20 7.85
CA GLU A 197 -7.80 1.21 8.40
C GLU A 197 -7.33 2.64 8.73
N SER A 198 -8.00 3.68 8.23
CA SER A 198 -7.64 5.08 8.48
C SER A 198 -8.84 5.99 8.81
N GLN A 199 -8.53 7.24 9.17
CA GLN A 199 -9.53 8.30 9.28
C GLN A 199 -9.60 9.20 8.04
N ASN A 200 -8.79 8.93 7.01
CA ASN A 200 -8.75 9.76 5.80
C ASN A 200 -10.08 9.69 5.05
N ASP A 201 -10.52 10.84 4.54
CA ASP A 201 -11.78 11.01 3.84
C ASP A 201 -11.83 10.19 2.54
N THR A 202 -10.68 10.02 1.88
CA THR A 202 -10.56 9.24 0.64
C THR A 202 -10.96 7.79 0.81
N GLU A 203 -10.75 7.20 1.99
CA GLU A 203 -11.03 5.79 2.24
C GLU A 203 -12.54 5.46 2.24
N VAL A 204 -13.41 6.46 2.37
CA VAL A 204 -14.87 6.27 2.31
C VAL A 204 -15.46 6.55 0.93
N GLY A 205 -14.61 6.88 -0.05
CA GLY A 205 -14.95 7.21 -1.43
C GLY A 205 -15.12 6.01 -2.35
#